data_AF-A0A1I6T7I7-F1
#
_entry.id   AF-A0A1I6T7I7-F1
#
_cell.length_a   1.000
_cell.length_b   1.000
_cell.length_c   1.000
_cell.angle_alpha   90.00
_cell.angle_beta   90.00
_cell.angle_gamma   90.00
#
_symmetry.space_group_name_H-M   'P 1'
#
loop_
_entity.id
_entity.type
_entity.pdbx_description
1 polymer ?
#
loop_
_entity_poly.entity_id
_entity_poly.type
_entity_poly.pdbx_seq_one_letter_code
_entity_poly.pdbx_strand_id
1 'polypeptide(L)'
;MDDASVSIARARIVAWRDTLRGTPGLAEAERLRDSVVDPATASVEEVWRALWDKPLYAYTRVEVAERGIAALEPWMPGAWEHIGRDPAVLLISYERRSGKDVYSGEGHLLAKARTNPLIGLHRLYRIQSGAAVLRDWARRYGETPARHLAGEPLRILVPQLKSELGRGWGHITVLHLLTDLGIAVKPDLHLARAVRELGLCDPKVGRVPSLSQAIRINEAVAALAGAFGEGPQALRYTDKVLMEASRQRLFADDVRHEREVA
;
A
#
# COMPACT_ATOMS: atom_id res chain seq x y z
N MET A 1 22.09 8.70 3.45
CA MET A 1 22.72 7.36 3.37
C MET A 1 23.97 7.54 2.55
N ASP A 2 25.11 7.01 2.97
CA ASP A 2 26.32 7.05 2.16
C ASP A 2 26.29 5.98 1.05
N ASP A 3 27.01 6.22 -0.03
CA ASP A 3 27.00 5.36 -1.22
C ASP A 3 27.56 3.96 -0.96
N ALA A 4 28.50 3.83 -0.02
CA ALA A 4 29.12 2.55 0.32
C ALA A 4 28.10 1.63 1.01
N SER A 5 27.35 2.14 1.98
CA SER A 5 26.27 1.43 2.66
C SER A 5 25.19 0.97 1.68
N VAL A 6 24.79 1.83 0.74
CA VAL A 6 23.79 1.48 -0.29
C VAL A 6 24.33 0.39 -1.21
N SER A 7 25.61 0.45 -1.62
CA SER A 7 26.24 -0.56 -2.47
C SER A 7 26.26 -1.94 -1.81
N ILE A 8 26.68 -2.01 -0.53
CA ILE A 8 26.65 -3.26 0.25
C ILE A 8 25.23 -3.80 0.36
N ALA A 9 24.26 -2.94 0.65
CA ALA A 9 22.87 -3.34 0.77
C ALA A 9 22.27 -3.83 -0.56
N ARG A 10 22.67 -3.24 -1.70
CA ARG A 10 22.32 -3.71 -3.05
C ARG A 10 22.89 -5.11 -3.35
N ALA A 11 24.12 -5.38 -2.96
CA ALA A 11 24.69 -6.73 -3.11
C ALA A 11 23.91 -7.75 -2.26
N ARG A 12 23.54 -7.40 -1.02
CA ARG A 12 22.76 -8.27 -0.13
C ARG A 12 21.37 -8.58 -0.65
N ILE A 13 20.63 -7.59 -1.16
CA ILE A 13 19.27 -7.84 -1.67
C ILE A 13 19.30 -8.73 -2.92
N VAL A 14 20.35 -8.63 -3.77
CA VAL A 14 20.53 -9.56 -4.90
C VAL A 14 20.73 -10.99 -4.41
N ALA A 15 21.57 -11.19 -3.39
CA ALA A 15 21.76 -12.50 -2.78
C ALA A 15 20.45 -13.05 -2.18
N TRP A 16 19.68 -12.23 -1.47
CA TRP A 16 18.36 -12.63 -0.96
C TRP A 16 17.40 -13.02 -2.08
N ARG A 17 17.36 -12.24 -3.17
CA ARG A 17 16.56 -12.56 -4.36
C ARG A 17 16.94 -13.93 -4.92
N ASP A 18 18.23 -14.23 -5.02
CA ASP A 18 18.70 -15.52 -5.54
C ASP A 18 18.33 -16.69 -4.63
N THR A 19 18.37 -16.52 -3.31
CA THR A 19 17.86 -17.50 -2.35
C THR A 19 16.35 -17.72 -2.48
N LEU A 20 15.59 -16.67 -2.80
CA LEU A 20 14.14 -16.73 -3.00
C LEU A 20 13.73 -17.36 -4.34
N ARG A 21 14.68 -17.74 -5.20
CA ARG A 21 14.39 -18.29 -6.53
C ARG A 21 13.53 -19.55 -6.44
N GLY A 22 12.47 -19.59 -7.24
CA GLY A 22 11.51 -20.71 -7.26
C GLY A 22 10.48 -20.69 -6.11
N THR A 23 10.55 -19.72 -5.19
CA THR A 23 9.53 -19.60 -4.14
C THR A 23 8.26 -18.91 -4.67
N PRO A 24 7.07 -19.22 -4.11
CA PRO A 24 5.84 -18.51 -4.44
C PRO A 24 5.93 -16.99 -4.21
N GLY A 25 6.69 -16.58 -3.20
CA GLY A 25 6.89 -15.17 -2.85
C GLY A 25 7.63 -14.38 -3.93
N LEU A 26 8.64 -14.98 -4.57
CA LEU A 26 9.33 -14.34 -5.69
C LEU A 26 8.45 -14.27 -6.94
N ALA A 27 7.71 -15.35 -7.24
CA ALA A 27 6.74 -15.34 -8.34
C ALA A 27 5.65 -14.26 -8.14
N GLU A 28 5.26 -13.98 -6.89
CA GLU A 28 4.38 -12.86 -6.57
C GLU A 28 5.05 -11.50 -6.78
N ALA A 29 6.35 -11.35 -6.46
CA ALA A 29 7.10 -10.13 -6.75
C ALA A 29 7.12 -9.81 -8.26
N GLU A 30 7.30 -10.82 -9.10
CA GLU A 30 7.26 -10.69 -10.56
C GLU A 30 5.86 -10.26 -11.04
N ARG A 31 4.80 -10.91 -10.54
CA ARG A 31 3.42 -10.51 -10.88
C ARG A 31 3.11 -9.07 -10.46
N LEU A 32 3.51 -8.67 -9.25
CA LEU A 32 3.27 -7.33 -8.72
C LEU A 32 4.08 -6.27 -9.47
N ARG A 33 5.30 -6.59 -9.91
CA ARG A 33 6.10 -5.74 -10.79
C ARG A 33 5.35 -5.43 -12.09
N ASP A 34 4.75 -6.45 -12.69
CA ASP A 34 4.10 -6.34 -14.00
C ASP A 34 2.67 -5.75 -13.90
N SER A 35 2.11 -5.63 -12.69
CA SER A 35 0.79 -5.07 -12.42
C SER A 35 0.80 -3.63 -11.92
N VAL A 36 1.94 -2.93 -11.96
CA VAL A 36 2.02 -1.52 -11.54
C VAL A 36 1.19 -0.65 -12.48
N VAL A 37 0.35 0.21 -11.89
CA VAL A 37 -0.49 1.16 -12.61
C VAL A 37 0.28 2.46 -12.80
N ASP A 38 0.51 2.87 -14.06
CA ASP A 38 1.18 4.14 -14.34
C ASP A 38 0.19 5.32 -14.17
N PRO A 39 0.37 6.21 -13.18
CA PRO A 39 -0.55 7.30 -12.92
C PRO A 39 -0.67 8.29 -14.09
N ALA A 40 0.34 8.38 -14.96
CA ALA A 40 0.31 9.29 -16.10
C ALA A 40 -0.67 8.85 -17.20
N THR A 41 -0.96 7.55 -17.29
CA THR A 41 -1.77 6.95 -18.36
C THR A 41 -2.99 6.17 -17.85
N ALA A 42 -3.05 5.88 -16.54
CA ALA A 42 -4.11 5.09 -15.94
C ALA A 42 -5.48 5.71 -16.09
N SER A 43 -6.42 4.89 -16.54
CA SER A 43 -7.86 5.19 -16.56
C SER A 43 -8.43 5.32 -15.15
N VAL A 44 -9.64 5.90 -15.07
CA VAL A 44 -10.37 6.02 -13.79
C VAL A 44 -10.62 4.66 -13.14
N GLU A 45 -10.91 3.61 -13.91
CA GLU A 45 -11.15 2.27 -13.37
C GLU A 45 -9.88 1.60 -12.84
N GLU A 46 -8.72 1.82 -13.48
CA GLU A 46 -7.44 1.30 -12.99
C GLU A 46 -7.06 1.96 -11.66
N VAL A 47 -7.24 3.29 -11.56
CA VAL A 47 -7.01 4.03 -10.31
C VAL A 47 -8.02 3.59 -9.25
N TRP A 48 -9.29 3.36 -9.62
CA TRP A 48 -10.29 2.84 -8.71
C TRP A 48 -9.90 1.50 -8.12
N ARG A 49 -9.48 0.55 -8.96
CA ARG A 49 -9.01 -0.78 -8.54
C ARG A 49 -7.83 -0.70 -7.58
N ALA A 50 -6.91 0.24 -7.80
CA ALA A 50 -5.78 0.48 -6.89
C ALA A 50 -6.21 1.12 -5.55
N LEU A 51 -7.40 1.74 -5.49
CA LEU A 51 -7.83 2.57 -4.36
C LEU A 51 -8.78 1.86 -3.40
N TRP A 52 -9.83 1.20 -3.91
CA TRP A 52 -11.00 0.86 -3.09
C TRP A 52 -10.75 -0.25 -2.07
N ASP A 53 -9.80 -1.15 -2.34
CA ASP A 53 -9.47 -2.28 -1.48
C ASP A 53 -8.57 -1.87 -0.28
N LYS A 54 -7.85 -0.75 -0.39
CA LYS A 54 -6.84 -0.32 0.59
C LYS A 54 -7.38 -0.18 2.02
N PRO A 55 -8.59 0.35 2.25
CA PRO A 55 -9.20 0.36 3.57
C PRO A 55 -9.42 -1.03 4.19
N LEU A 56 -9.54 -2.09 3.37
CA LEU A 56 -9.77 -3.47 3.85
C LEU A 56 -8.49 -4.10 4.41
N TYR A 57 -7.32 -3.64 4.00
CA TYR A 57 -6.04 -4.09 4.56
C TYR A 57 -5.67 -3.40 5.89
N ALA A 58 -6.30 -2.28 6.23
CA ALA A 58 -5.94 -1.51 7.42
C ALA A 58 -6.18 -2.33 8.70
N TYR A 59 -5.12 -2.55 9.49
CA TYR A 59 -5.13 -3.32 10.75
C TYR A 59 -5.76 -4.72 10.62
N THR A 60 -5.58 -5.36 9.47
CA THR A 60 -6.22 -6.63 9.12
C THR A 60 -5.19 -7.61 8.60
N ARG A 61 -5.39 -8.90 8.86
CA ARG A 61 -4.60 -9.95 8.19
C ARG A 61 -4.92 -9.98 6.70
N VAL A 62 -3.93 -10.29 5.88
CA VAL A 62 -4.05 -10.26 4.40
C VAL A 62 -5.22 -11.14 3.95
N GLU A 63 -5.34 -12.35 4.48
CA GLU A 63 -6.37 -13.32 4.11
C GLU A 63 -7.79 -12.88 4.51
N VAL A 64 -7.91 -12.05 5.55
CA VAL A 64 -9.19 -11.46 5.95
C VAL A 64 -9.57 -10.31 5.01
N ALA A 65 -8.59 -9.48 4.64
CA ALA A 65 -8.79 -8.40 3.68
C ALA A 65 -9.20 -8.95 2.31
N GLU A 66 -8.51 -9.99 1.82
CA GLU A 66 -8.78 -10.66 0.55
C GLU A 66 -10.19 -11.25 0.47
N ARG A 67 -10.67 -11.88 1.56
CA ARG A 67 -12.08 -12.33 1.62
C ARG A 67 -13.08 -11.18 1.56
N GLY A 68 -12.72 -10.02 2.13
CA GLY A 68 -13.52 -8.81 2.02
C GLY A 68 -13.53 -8.26 0.60
N ILE A 69 -12.37 -8.24 -0.06
CA ILE A 69 -12.20 -7.83 -1.45
C ILE A 69 -13.03 -8.73 -2.35
N ALA A 70 -12.85 -10.05 -2.30
CA ALA A 70 -13.59 -11.00 -3.11
C ALA A 70 -15.12 -10.90 -2.95
N ALA A 71 -15.60 -10.52 -1.76
CA ALA A 71 -17.03 -10.33 -1.52
C ALA A 71 -17.60 -9.05 -2.16
N LEU A 72 -16.78 -8.00 -2.31
CA LEU A 72 -17.18 -6.71 -2.89
C LEU A 72 -16.86 -6.62 -4.37
N GLU A 73 -15.77 -7.23 -4.84
CA GLU A 73 -15.22 -7.16 -6.21
C GLU A 73 -16.28 -7.19 -7.31
N PRO A 74 -17.29 -8.10 -7.30
CA PRO A 74 -18.29 -8.16 -8.37
C PRO A 74 -19.12 -6.89 -8.54
N TRP A 75 -19.15 -6.03 -7.52
CA TRP A 75 -19.95 -4.81 -7.46
C TRP A 75 -19.11 -3.54 -7.56
N MET A 76 -17.78 -3.65 -7.65
CA MET A 76 -16.89 -2.49 -7.64
C MET A 76 -16.68 -1.82 -9.01
N PRO A 77 -16.70 -2.51 -10.18
CA PRO A 77 -16.56 -1.85 -11.47
C PRO A 77 -17.60 -0.73 -11.65
N GLY A 78 -17.17 0.49 -12.00
CA GLY A 78 -18.05 1.67 -12.15
C GLY A 78 -18.67 2.22 -10.86
N ALA A 79 -18.58 1.50 -9.73
CA ALA A 79 -19.27 1.90 -8.50
C ALA A 79 -18.74 3.21 -7.90
N TRP A 80 -17.52 3.62 -8.25
CA TRP A 80 -16.95 4.90 -7.85
C TRP A 80 -17.79 6.10 -8.31
N GLU A 81 -18.63 5.97 -9.34
CA GLU A 81 -19.52 7.05 -9.78
C GLU A 81 -20.64 7.32 -8.77
N HIS A 82 -21.12 6.27 -8.11
CA HIS A 82 -22.35 6.29 -7.33
C HIS A 82 -22.15 6.18 -5.82
N ILE A 83 -21.09 5.50 -5.35
CA ILE A 83 -20.84 5.33 -3.92
C ILE A 83 -20.72 6.71 -3.22
N GLY A 84 -21.55 6.94 -2.21
CA GLY A 84 -21.63 8.20 -1.46
C GLY A 84 -22.43 9.31 -2.14
N ARG A 85 -23.10 9.03 -3.26
CA ARG A 85 -24.01 9.94 -3.95
C ARG A 85 -25.39 9.35 -4.11
N ASP A 86 -25.45 8.07 -4.47
CA ASP A 86 -26.70 7.33 -4.63
C ASP A 86 -26.95 6.43 -3.40
N PRO A 87 -27.96 6.74 -2.57
CA PRO A 87 -28.34 5.91 -1.44
C PRO A 87 -28.77 4.49 -1.83
N ALA A 88 -29.22 4.27 -3.07
CA ALA A 88 -29.56 2.94 -3.56
C ALA A 88 -28.31 2.07 -3.74
N VAL A 89 -27.14 2.66 -4.01
CA VAL A 89 -25.86 1.96 -4.16
C VAL A 89 -25.16 1.77 -2.83
N LEU A 90 -24.66 2.86 -2.25
CA LEU A 90 -24.01 2.87 -0.95
C LEU A 90 -23.98 4.30 -0.43
N LEU A 91 -24.57 4.54 0.73
CA LEU A 91 -24.38 5.78 1.46
C LEU A 91 -24.12 5.47 2.94
N ILE A 92 -22.91 5.78 3.40
CA ILE A 92 -22.51 5.68 4.80
C ILE A 92 -22.44 7.08 5.41
N SER A 93 -23.20 7.25 6.48
CA SER A 93 -23.16 8.41 7.36
C SER A 93 -22.20 8.16 8.53
N TYR A 94 -21.54 9.23 8.97
CA TYR A 94 -20.65 9.22 10.12
C TYR A 94 -21.03 10.35 11.07
N GLU A 95 -21.02 10.03 12.36
CA GLU A 95 -21.19 11.00 13.43
C GLU A 95 -20.30 10.63 14.62
N ARG A 96 -19.94 11.64 15.42
CA ARG A 96 -19.23 11.43 16.68
C ARG A 96 -20.21 11.58 17.84
N ARG A 97 -20.51 10.48 18.54
CA ARG A 97 -21.41 10.47 19.71
C ARG A 97 -20.62 10.11 20.96
N SER A 98 -20.58 11.01 21.94
CA SER A 98 -19.91 10.80 23.23
C SER A 98 -18.47 10.31 23.08
N GLY A 99 -17.72 10.93 22.16
CA GLY A 99 -16.32 10.58 21.86
C GLY A 99 -16.13 9.34 20.98
N LYS A 100 -17.18 8.54 20.74
CA LYS A 100 -17.15 7.34 19.89
C LYS A 100 -17.58 7.66 18.47
N ASP A 101 -16.98 6.94 17.53
CA ASP A 101 -17.37 6.99 16.12
C ASP A 101 -18.58 6.08 15.91
N VAL A 102 -19.64 6.63 15.32
CA VAL A 102 -20.84 5.89 14.93
C VAL A 102 -20.99 5.99 13.42
N TYR A 103 -21.21 4.84 12.79
CA TYR A 103 -21.41 4.73 11.35
C TYR A 103 -22.77 4.07 11.12
N SER A 104 -23.55 4.61 10.20
CA SER A 104 -24.82 4.06 9.74
C SER A 104 -24.89 4.19 8.23
N GLY A 105 -25.80 3.48 7.57
CA GLY A 105 -25.91 3.61 6.13
C GLY A 105 -26.93 2.69 5.51
N GLU A 106 -27.04 2.83 4.20
CA GLU A 106 -27.99 2.14 3.34
C GLU A 106 -27.36 1.84 1.96
N GLY A 107 -28.13 1.14 1.12
CA GLY A 107 -27.74 0.75 -0.23
C GLY A 107 -27.51 -0.75 -0.41
N HIS A 108 -27.67 -1.23 -1.64
CA HIS A 108 -27.54 -2.66 -1.93
C HIS A 108 -26.11 -3.18 -1.69
N LEU A 109 -25.08 -2.36 -1.93
CA LEU A 109 -23.69 -2.76 -1.66
C LEU A 109 -23.45 -2.93 -0.16
N LEU A 110 -24.10 -2.13 0.69
CA LEU A 110 -24.08 -2.34 2.14
C LEU A 110 -24.75 -3.66 2.52
N ALA A 111 -25.90 -3.99 1.91
CA ALA A 111 -26.57 -5.27 2.15
C ALA A 111 -25.67 -6.45 1.78
N LYS A 112 -24.92 -6.36 0.67
CA LYS A 112 -23.89 -7.36 0.30
C LYS A 112 -22.73 -7.39 1.30
N ALA A 113 -22.18 -6.25 1.67
CA ALA A 113 -21.09 -6.19 2.64
C ALA A 113 -21.46 -6.82 3.98
N ARG A 114 -22.72 -6.68 4.42
CA ARG A 114 -23.24 -7.27 5.67
C ARG A 114 -23.29 -8.79 5.67
N THR A 115 -23.27 -9.47 4.51
CA THR A 115 -23.15 -10.93 4.48
C THR A 115 -21.75 -11.40 4.89
N ASN A 116 -20.77 -10.48 4.92
CA ASN A 116 -19.44 -10.71 5.44
C ASN A 116 -19.22 -9.87 6.72
N PRO A 117 -19.33 -10.46 7.93
CA PRO A 117 -19.21 -9.72 9.19
C PRO A 117 -17.82 -9.08 9.40
N LEU A 118 -16.83 -9.41 8.55
CA LEU A 118 -15.48 -8.86 8.62
C LEU A 118 -15.36 -7.48 7.94
N ILE A 119 -16.36 -7.05 7.16
CA ILE A 119 -16.37 -5.74 6.50
C ILE A 119 -17.07 -4.72 7.40
N GLY A 120 -16.30 -4.06 8.27
CA GLY A 120 -16.82 -3.02 9.14
C GLY A 120 -17.28 -1.77 8.37
N LEU A 121 -18.37 -1.12 8.84
CA LEU A 121 -18.92 0.11 8.23
C LEU A 121 -17.90 1.24 8.07
N HIS A 122 -16.98 1.38 9.03
CA HIS A 122 -15.91 2.37 8.97
C HIS A 122 -14.96 2.18 7.77
N ARG A 123 -14.90 0.97 7.18
CA ARG A 123 -14.14 0.68 5.96
C ARG A 123 -14.92 1.09 4.73
N LEU A 124 -16.21 0.74 4.67
CA LEU A 124 -17.11 1.19 3.60
C LEU A 124 -17.16 2.73 3.53
N TYR A 125 -17.16 3.42 4.68
CA TYR A 125 -17.03 4.87 4.73
C TYR A 125 -15.74 5.40 4.08
N ARG A 126 -14.61 4.71 4.28
CA ARG A 126 -13.31 5.07 3.66
C ARG A 126 -13.28 4.77 2.16
N ILE A 127 -13.93 3.68 1.73
CA ILE A 127 -14.14 3.39 0.31
C ILE A 127 -14.96 4.51 -0.32
N GLN A 128 -16.01 4.96 0.37
CA GLN A 128 -16.84 6.08 -0.06
C GLN A 128 -16.06 7.39 -0.17
N SER A 129 -15.20 7.71 0.79
CA SER A 129 -14.35 8.90 0.68
C SER A 129 -13.34 8.78 -0.47
N GLY A 130 -12.81 7.58 -0.70
CA GLY A 130 -12.00 7.23 -1.87
C GLY A 130 -12.71 7.50 -3.21
N ALA A 131 -13.95 7.02 -3.35
CA ALA A 131 -14.77 7.28 -4.52
C ALA A 131 -15.02 8.78 -4.74
N ALA A 132 -15.27 9.53 -3.66
CA ALA A 132 -15.45 10.97 -3.74
C ALA A 132 -14.22 11.71 -4.27
N VAL A 133 -13.03 11.35 -3.79
CA VAL A 133 -11.75 11.89 -4.27
C VAL A 133 -11.51 11.52 -5.74
N LEU A 134 -11.72 10.26 -6.10
CA LEU A 134 -11.53 9.82 -7.49
C LEU A 134 -12.45 10.56 -8.47
N ARG A 135 -13.71 10.78 -8.12
CA ARG A 135 -14.63 11.60 -8.93
C ARG A 135 -14.14 13.03 -9.10
N ASP A 136 -13.57 13.60 -8.04
CA ASP A 136 -13.02 14.95 -8.09
C ASP A 136 -11.77 15.01 -8.99
N TRP A 137 -10.89 14.01 -8.91
CA TRP A 137 -9.75 13.87 -9.81
C TRP A 137 -10.18 13.68 -11.26
N ALA A 138 -11.15 12.80 -11.53
CA ALA A 138 -11.69 12.59 -12.87
C ALA A 138 -12.28 13.88 -13.46
N ARG A 139 -12.99 14.67 -12.64
CA ARG A 139 -13.51 15.98 -13.06
C ARG A 139 -12.40 16.99 -13.39
N ARG A 140 -11.30 16.99 -12.64
CA ARG A 140 -10.20 17.98 -12.82
C ARG A 140 -9.21 17.58 -13.91
N TYR A 141 -8.94 16.29 -14.07
CA TYR A 141 -7.84 15.79 -14.90
C TYR A 141 -8.30 14.91 -16.07
N GLY A 142 -9.60 14.62 -16.18
CA GLY A 142 -10.19 13.86 -17.28
C GLY A 142 -9.88 12.37 -17.18
N GLU A 143 -9.55 11.77 -18.33
CA GLU A 143 -9.37 10.32 -18.50
C GLU A 143 -8.21 9.74 -17.68
N THR A 144 -7.22 10.57 -17.32
CA THR A 144 -6.05 10.18 -16.53
C THR A 144 -6.09 10.86 -15.14
N PRO A 145 -6.97 10.43 -14.22
CA PRO A 145 -7.23 11.17 -12.98
C PRO A 145 -6.02 11.25 -12.06
N ALA A 146 -5.13 10.27 -12.09
CA ALA A 146 -3.97 10.18 -11.20
C ALA A 146 -2.70 10.91 -11.72
N ARG A 147 -2.72 11.51 -12.92
CA ARG A 147 -1.51 12.10 -13.53
C ARG A 147 -0.80 13.15 -12.66
N HIS A 148 -1.58 13.86 -11.85
CA HIS A 148 -1.10 14.93 -10.98
C HIS A 148 -0.30 14.42 -9.77
N LEU A 149 -0.31 13.12 -9.51
CA LEU A 149 0.46 12.50 -8.43
C LEU A 149 1.93 12.27 -8.82
N ALA A 150 2.24 12.28 -10.12
CA ALA A 150 3.58 12.01 -10.63
C ALA A 150 4.55 13.17 -10.33
N GLY A 151 5.75 12.84 -9.85
CA GLY A 151 6.83 13.81 -9.60
C GLY A 151 6.75 14.58 -8.29
N GLU A 152 5.64 14.48 -7.55
CA GLU A 152 5.48 15.15 -6.26
C GLU A 152 6.25 14.45 -5.14
N PRO A 153 7.04 15.17 -4.31
CA PRO A 153 7.74 14.57 -3.18
C PRO A 153 6.77 13.95 -2.16
N LEU A 154 7.05 12.73 -1.69
CA LEU A 154 6.19 12.01 -0.73
C LEU A 154 5.87 12.81 0.55
N ARG A 155 6.80 13.66 1.01
CA ARG A 155 6.61 14.53 2.18
C ARG A 155 5.49 15.56 2.00
N ILE A 156 5.14 15.89 0.76
CA ILE A 156 4.04 16.80 0.39
C ILE A 156 2.81 15.95 0.02
N LEU A 157 3.01 14.97 -0.86
CA LEU A 157 1.95 14.16 -1.45
C LEU A 157 1.14 13.38 -0.39
N VAL A 158 1.83 12.74 0.56
CA VAL A 158 1.15 11.87 1.54
C VAL A 158 0.23 12.67 2.49
N PRO A 159 0.67 13.80 3.10
CA PRO A 159 -0.22 14.67 3.86
C PRO A 159 -1.41 15.21 3.05
N GLN A 160 -1.16 15.63 1.80
CA GLN A 160 -2.22 16.15 0.93
C GLN A 160 -3.28 15.07 0.66
N LEU A 161 -2.87 13.90 0.18
CA LEU A 161 -3.79 12.79 -0.10
C LEU A 161 -4.55 12.34 1.14
N LYS A 162 -3.88 12.29 2.30
CA LYS A 162 -4.54 12.01 3.57
C LYS A 162 -5.62 13.04 3.89
N SER A 163 -5.38 14.32 3.61
CA SER A 163 -6.36 15.39 3.80
C SER A 163 -7.55 15.24 2.85
N GLU A 164 -7.30 14.96 1.56
CA GLU A 164 -8.32 14.76 0.53
C GLU A 164 -9.19 13.52 0.81
N LEU A 165 -8.57 12.37 1.06
CA LEU A 165 -9.24 11.09 1.34
C LEU A 165 -9.95 11.09 2.71
N GLY A 166 -9.51 11.97 3.61
CA GLY A 166 -10.16 12.24 4.86
C GLY A 166 -10.04 11.14 5.91
N ARG A 167 -11.06 11.05 6.76
CA ARG A 167 -11.02 10.25 7.99
C ARG A 167 -10.83 8.76 7.71
N GLY A 168 -9.86 8.16 8.40
CA GLY A 168 -9.58 6.73 8.33
C GLY A 168 -8.51 6.34 7.30
N TRP A 169 -8.08 7.27 6.46
CA TRP A 169 -6.91 7.12 5.61
C TRP A 169 -5.66 7.56 6.37
N GLY A 170 -4.92 6.59 6.93
CA GLY A 170 -3.61 6.83 7.52
C GLY A 170 -2.53 6.95 6.45
N HIS A 171 -1.35 7.50 6.80
CA HIS A 171 -0.24 7.60 5.85
C HIS A 171 0.21 6.24 5.30
N ILE A 172 0.10 5.16 6.10
CA ILE A 172 0.37 3.80 5.62
C ILE A 172 -0.64 3.36 4.56
N THR A 173 -1.93 3.68 4.72
CA THR A 173 -2.97 3.35 3.73
C THR A 173 -2.79 4.16 2.45
N VAL A 174 -2.42 5.44 2.58
CA VAL A 174 -2.08 6.29 1.43
C VAL A 174 -0.85 5.76 0.70
N LEU A 175 0.22 5.41 1.42
CA LEU A 175 1.40 4.79 0.82
C LEU A 175 1.08 3.46 0.15
N HIS A 176 0.12 2.69 0.68
CA HIS A 176 -0.35 1.45 0.06
C HIS A 176 -1.03 1.71 -1.29
N LEU A 177 -1.87 2.76 -1.41
CA LEU A 177 -2.40 3.22 -2.70
C LEU A 177 -1.27 3.62 -3.65
N LEU A 178 -0.35 4.46 -3.17
CA LEU A 178 0.78 4.94 -3.97
C LEU A 178 1.73 3.81 -4.41
N THR A 179 1.72 2.68 -3.71
CA THR A 179 2.51 1.49 -4.09
C THR A 179 1.97 0.84 -5.36
N ASP A 180 0.65 0.72 -5.49
CA ASP A 180 0.05 0.14 -6.68
C ASP A 180 0.10 1.10 -7.87
N LEU A 181 0.18 2.41 -7.60
CA LEU A 181 0.48 3.44 -8.59
C LEU A 181 1.99 3.60 -8.87
N GLY A 182 2.85 2.76 -8.29
CA GLY A 182 4.28 2.77 -8.58
C GLY A 182 5.06 4.01 -8.11
N ILE A 183 4.45 4.84 -7.25
CA ILE A 183 5.03 6.09 -6.73
C ILE A 183 5.82 5.85 -5.43
N ALA A 184 5.41 4.84 -4.66
CA ALA A 184 5.91 4.59 -3.32
C ALA A 184 5.99 3.09 -3.02
N VAL A 185 6.38 2.77 -1.79
CA VAL A 185 6.27 1.45 -1.18
C VAL A 185 5.51 1.56 0.12
N LYS A 186 4.82 0.47 0.51
CA LYS A 186 4.03 0.41 1.72
C LYS A 186 4.95 0.01 2.88
N PRO A 187 5.24 0.90 3.84
CA PRO A 187 6.17 0.59 4.92
C PRO A 187 5.46 -0.21 6.02
N ASP A 188 5.28 -1.50 5.76
CA ASP A 188 4.78 -2.46 6.72
C ASP A 188 5.89 -3.00 7.64
N LEU A 189 5.51 -3.88 8.57
CA LEU A 189 6.44 -4.46 9.54
C LEU A 189 7.60 -5.22 8.87
N HIS A 190 7.32 -5.94 7.79
CA HIS A 190 8.32 -6.77 7.12
C HIS A 190 9.31 -5.91 6.35
N LEU A 191 8.82 -4.92 5.62
CA LEU A 191 9.65 -3.98 4.88
C LEU A 191 10.52 -3.14 5.82
N ALA A 192 9.92 -2.57 6.87
CA ALA A 192 10.65 -1.80 7.88
C ALA A 192 11.75 -2.64 8.54
N ARG A 193 11.47 -3.91 8.83
CA ARG A 193 12.47 -4.85 9.36
C ARG A 193 13.60 -5.06 8.35
N ALA A 194 13.30 -5.43 7.11
CA ALA A 194 14.34 -5.70 6.10
C ALA A 194 15.28 -4.50 5.88
N VAL A 195 14.73 -3.30 5.75
CA VAL A 195 15.51 -2.06 5.56
C VAL A 195 16.39 -1.77 6.78
N ARG A 196 15.90 -2.08 7.99
CA ARG A 196 16.70 -1.96 9.23
C ARG A 196 17.87 -2.93 9.27
N GLU A 197 17.66 -4.19 8.89
CA GLU A 197 18.73 -5.20 8.85
C GLU A 197 19.80 -4.86 7.80
N LEU A 198 19.42 -4.13 6.75
CA LEU A 198 20.37 -3.56 5.77
C LEU A 198 21.09 -2.30 6.28
N GLY A 199 20.80 -1.82 7.49
CA GLY A 199 21.41 -0.61 8.06
C GLY A 199 20.94 0.70 7.43
N LEU A 200 19.83 0.69 6.68
CA LEU A 200 19.36 1.84 5.89
C LEU A 200 18.28 2.67 6.59
N CYS A 201 17.80 2.23 7.76
CA CYS A 201 16.87 3.01 8.57
C CYS A 201 17.20 2.98 10.06
N ASP A 202 16.55 3.87 10.81
CA ASP A 202 16.73 4.00 12.26
C ASP A 202 16.42 2.65 12.96
N PRO A 203 17.29 2.17 13.88
CA PRO A 203 17.03 0.96 14.66
C PRO A 203 15.73 1.04 15.48
N LYS A 204 15.25 2.25 15.80
CA LYS A 204 14.05 2.52 16.58
C LYS A 204 12.75 2.61 15.76
N VAL A 205 12.75 2.19 14.49
CA VAL A 205 11.49 2.09 13.73
C VAL A 205 10.55 1.11 14.44
N GLY A 206 9.43 1.65 14.94
CA GLY A 206 8.41 0.88 15.63
C GLY A 206 7.58 0.01 14.68
N ARG A 207 6.63 -0.75 15.25
CA ARG A 207 5.73 -1.62 14.48
C ARG A 207 4.91 -0.88 13.42
N VAL A 208 4.57 0.38 13.68
CA VAL A 208 3.93 1.29 12.72
C VAL A 208 4.85 2.49 12.59
N PRO A 209 5.55 2.66 11.45
CA PRO A 209 6.44 3.79 11.24
C PRO A 209 5.67 5.12 11.31
N SER A 210 6.29 6.15 11.90
CA SER A 210 5.81 7.54 11.72
C SER A 210 5.89 7.95 10.26
N LEU A 211 5.25 9.06 9.86
CA LEU A 211 5.34 9.55 8.48
C LEU A 211 6.80 9.79 8.04
N SER A 212 7.62 10.41 8.90
CA SER A 212 9.04 10.65 8.61
C SER A 212 9.82 9.34 8.44
N GLN A 213 9.57 8.35 9.29
CA GLN A 213 10.19 7.02 9.16
C GLN A 213 9.73 6.30 7.89
N ALA A 214 8.44 6.39 7.55
CA ALA A 214 7.86 5.82 6.33
C ALA A 214 8.48 6.42 5.05
N ILE A 215 8.74 7.73 5.04
CA ILE A 215 9.43 8.41 3.93
C ILE A 215 10.87 7.92 3.80
N ARG A 216 11.62 7.82 4.91
CA ARG A 216 12.99 7.28 4.90
C ARG A 216 13.06 5.84 4.39
N ILE A 217 12.09 5.01 4.77
CA ILE A 217 11.98 3.64 4.23
C ILE A 217 11.77 3.68 2.71
N ASN A 218 10.91 4.56 2.22
CA ASN A 218 10.69 4.73 0.78
C ASN A 218 11.98 5.15 0.04
N GLU A 219 12.71 6.12 0.58
CA GLU A 219 14.00 6.57 0.03
C GLU A 219 15.03 5.42 -0.01
N ALA A 220 15.10 4.63 1.06
CA ALA A 220 15.99 3.46 1.12
C ALA A 220 15.61 2.40 0.07
N VAL A 221 14.33 2.08 -0.07
CA VAL A 221 13.86 1.08 -1.04
C VAL A 221 14.05 1.57 -2.48
N ALA A 222 13.82 2.85 -2.75
CA ALA A 222 14.12 3.45 -4.06
C ALA A 222 15.62 3.39 -4.39
N ALA A 223 16.49 3.65 -3.41
CA ALA A 223 17.93 3.49 -3.60
C ALA A 223 18.31 2.03 -3.89
N LEU A 224 17.66 1.05 -3.24
CA LEU A 224 17.89 -0.37 -3.50
C LEU A 224 17.37 -0.84 -4.86
N ALA A 225 16.31 -0.22 -5.37
CA ALA A 225 15.66 -0.63 -6.61
C ALA A 225 16.58 -0.63 -7.83
N GLY A 226 17.60 0.23 -7.84
CA GLY A 226 18.66 0.24 -8.86
C GLY A 226 19.40 -1.10 -9.04
N ALA A 227 19.33 -2.01 -8.07
CA ALA A 227 19.85 -3.37 -8.22
C ALA A 227 19.04 -4.24 -9.21
N PHE A 228 17.78 -3.87 -9.47
CA PHE A 228 16.84 -4.61 -10.32
C PHE A 228 16.31 -3.79 -11.50
N GLY A 229 16.82 -2.57 -11.70
CA GLY A 229 16.45 -1.68 -12.79
C GLY A 229 15.98 -0.31 -12.31
N GLU A 230 15.41 0.47 -13.23
CA GLU A 230 14.86 1.80 -12.94
C GLU A 230 13.34 1.79 -12.99
N GLY A 231 12.75 2.79 -12.34
CA GLY A 231 11.34 3.09 -12.45
C GLY A 231 10.40 2.26 -11.55
N PRO A 232 9.09 2.44 -11.74
CA PRO A 232 8.05 1.95 -10.83
C PRO A 232 8.03 0.42 -10.64
N GLN A 233 8.31 -0.31 -11.71
CA GLN A 233 8.37 -1.77 -11.72
C GLN A 233 9.49 -2.28 -10.81
N ALA A 234 10.70 -1.72 -10.95
CA ALA A 234 11.84 -2.08 -10.10
C ALA A 234 11.57 -1.74 -8.63
N LEU A 235 10.90 -0.61 -8.35
CA LEU A 235 10.50 -0.25 -7.00
C LEU A 235 9.54 -1.28 -6.38
N ARG A 236 8.49 -1.66 -7.10
CA ARG A 236 7.50 -2.64 -6.64
C ARG A 236 8.09 -4.04 -6.45
N TYR A 237 8.99 -4.45 -7.34
CA TYR A 237 9.71 -5.71 -7.23
C TYR A 237 10.60 -5.73 -5.97
N THR A 238 11.38 -4.67 -5.76
CA THR A 238 12.26 -4.50 -4.59
C THR A 238 11.49 -4.57 -3.27
N ASP A 239 10.37 -3.84 -3.18
CA ASP A 239 9.45 -3.85 -2.03
C ASP A 239 9.09 -5.29 -1.63
N LYS A 240 8.59 -6.06 -2.59
CA LYS A 240 8.15 -7.43 -2.34
C LYS A 240 9.32 -8.37 -2.01
N VAL A 241 10.46 -8.26 -2.68
CA VAL A 241 11.66 -9.06 -2.37
C VAL A 241 12.11 -8.84 -0.92
N LEU A 242 12.16 -7.58 -0.47
CA LEU A 242 12.50 -7.25 0.91
C LEU A 242 11.49 -7.82 1.92
N MET A 243 10.19 -7.71 1.61
CA MET A 243 9.15 -8.31 2.44
C MET A 243 9.30 -9.82 2.56
N GLU A 244 9.55 -10.52 1.45
CA GLU A 244 9.72 -11.98 1.43
C GLU A 244 11.00 -12.44 2.14
N ALA A 245 12.12 -11.73 1.95
CA ALA A 245 13.35 -11.99 2.70
C ALA A 245 13.12 -11.88 4.22
N SER A 246 12.32 -10.89 4.64
CA SER A 246 11.92 -10.71 6.04
C SER A 246 10.99 -11.78 6.58
N ARG A 247 10.04 -12.26 5.76
CA ARG A 247 9.15 -13.38 6.11
C ARG A 247 9.92 -14.69 6.28
N GLN A 248 10.87 -14.95 5.38
CA GLN A 248 11.71 -16.15 5.39
C GLN A 248 12.93 -16.04 6.30
N ARG A 249 13.14 -14.87 6.93
CA ARG A 249 14.23 -14.60 7.88
C ARG A 249 15.63 -14.78 7.29
N LEU A 250 15.83 -14.41 6.03
CA LEU A 250 17.12 -14.58 5.32
C LEU A 250 18.30 -13.79 5.89
N PHE A 251 18.06 -12.92 6.87
CA PHE A 251 19.07 -12.17 7.62
C PHE A 251 19.27 -12.68 9.06
N ALA A 252 18.55 -13.72 9.48
CA ALA A 252 18.71 -14.29 10.82
C ALA A 252 19.89 -15.29 10.91
N ASP A 253 20.40 -15.74 9.78
CA ASP A 253 21.41 -16.80 9.71
C ASP A 253 22.86 -16.30 9.84
N ASP A 254 23.13 -14.99 9.67
CA ASP A 254 24.47 -14.41 9.88
C ASP A 254 24.91 -14.42 11.37
N VAL A 255 23.99 -14.57 12.33
CA VAL A 255 24.33 -14.59 13.77
C VAL A 255 24.71 -16.01 14.26
N ARG A 256 24.45 -17.07 13.48
CA ARG A 256 24.81 -18.44 13.88
C ARG A 256 26.21 -18.86 13.44
N HIS A 257 26.76 -18.29 12.37
CA HIS A 257 28.11 -18.64 11.92
C HIS A 257 29.24 -17.93 12.71
N GLU A 258 28.99 -16.79 13.36
CA GLU A 258 30.00 -16.16 14.21
C GLU A 258 30.09 -16.76 15.63
N ARG A 259 29.13 -17.60 16.04
CA ARG A 259 29.11 -18.26 17.36
C ARG A 259 29.57 -19.71 17.35
N GLU A 260 29.75 -20.31 16.17
CA GLU A 260 30.31 -21.66 16.03
C GLU A 260 31.80 -21.64 15.62
N VAL A 261 32.38 -20.46 15.41
CA VAL A 261 33.80 -20.25 15.07
C VAL A 261 34.52 -19.36 16.11
N ALA A 262 33.92 -19.14 17.28
CA ALA A 262 34.52 -18.44 18.41
C ALA A 262 34.69 -19.37 19.62
#